data_AF-A0A9E5TJP5-F1
#
_entry.id   AF-A0A9E5TJP5-F1
#
_cell.length_a   1.000
_cell.length_b   1.000
_cell.length_c   1.000
_cell.angle_alpha   90.00
_cell.angle_beta   90.00
_cell.angle_gamma   90.00
#
_symmetry.space_group_name_H-M   'P 1'
#
loop_
_entity.id
_entity.type
_entity.pdbx_description
1 polymer ?
#
loop_
_entity_poly.entity_id
_entity_poly.type
_entity_poly.pdbx_seq_one_letter_code
_entity_poly.pdbx_strand_id
1 'polypeptide(L)' 'MAEHSDEFTLWDLRVEVVAGDREMVCNHQVGDYFELSGENLSLPAGQTFPIYPLAA' A
#
# COMPACT_ATOMS: atom_id res chain seq x y z
N MET A 1 -25.08 -22.25 -17.71
CA MET A 1 -24.44 -21.28 -16.80
C MET A 1 -23.21 -20.80 -17.52
N ALA A 2 -23.02 -19.50 -17.74
CA ALA A 2 -21.82 -19.02 -18.41
C ALA A 2 -20.62 -19.35 -17.52
N GLU A 3 -19.64 -20.08 -18.05
CA GLU A 3 -18.41 -20.40 -17.35
C GLU A 3 -17.56 -19.13 -17.31
N HIS A 4 -17.29 -18.63 -16.11
CA HIS A 4 -16.28 -17.60 -15.90
C HIS A 4 -14.96 -18.30 -15.56
N SER A 5 -13.86 -17.81 -16.12
CA SER A 5 -12.52 -18.24 -15.73
C SER A 5 -12.25 -17.75 -14.31
N ASP A 6 -11.76 -18.64 -13.44
CA ASP A 6 -11.32 -18.34 -12.06
C ASP A 6 -9.90 -17.74 -12.02
N GLU A 7 -9.31 -17.41 -13.18
CA GLU A 7 -7.98 -16.84 -13.30
C GLU A 7 -7.96 -15.36 -12.90
N PHE A 8 -6.90 -14.95 -12.21
CA PHE A 8 -6.62 -13.56 -11.89
C PHE A 8 -5.13 -13.24 -12.04
N THR A 9 -4.81 -11.98 -12.30
CA THR A 9 -3.43 -11.48 -12.36
C THR A 9 -3.04 -10.86 -11.02
N LEU A 10 -1.92 -11.30 -10.47
CA LEU A 10 -1.29 -10.68 -9.31
C LEU A 10 -0.33 -9.58 -9.79
N TRP A 11 -0.43 -8.42 -9.16
CA TRP A 11 0.42 -7.27 -9.44
C TRP A 11 1.31 -6.99 -8.24
N ASP A 12 2.55 -6.62 -8.51
CA ASP A 12 3.39 -5.98 -7.51
C ASP A 12 2.99 -4.51 -7.41
N LEU A 13 2.80 -4.03 -6.18
CA LEU A 13 2.30 -2.68 -5.91
C LEU A 13 3.34 -1.89 -5.14
N ARG A 14 3.46 -0.61 -5.47
CA ARG A 14 4.08 0.40 -4.60
C ARG A 14 2.97 1.32 -4.09
N VAL A 15 2.81 1.39 -2.78
CA VAL A 15 1.82 2.24 -2.13
C VAL A 15 2.56 3.40 -1.47
N GLU A 16 2.20 4.63 -1.85
CA GLU A 16 2.90 5.84 -1.44
C GLU A 16 1.96 6.82 -0.74
N VAL A 17 2.46 7.47 0.31
CA VAL A 17 1.77 8.55 1.01
C VAL A 17 1.80 9.81 0.15
N VAL A 18 0.62 10.25 -0.28
CA VAL A 18 0.41 11.52 -0.97
C VAL A 18 -0.31 12.51 -0.06
N ALA A 19 0.06 13.79 -0.16
CA ALA A 19 -0.62 14.85 0.59
C ALA A 19 -2.03 15.11 0.02
N GLY A 20 -3.01 15.27 0.90
CA GLY A 20 -4.33 15.79 0.56
C GLY A 20 -4.50 17.26 0.93
N ASP A 21 -5.73 17.76 0.89
CA ASP A 21 -6.05 19.17 1.17
C ASP A 21 -6.02 19.54 2.67
N ARG A 22 -5.93 18.54 3.55
CA ARG A 22 -5.96 18.71 5.01
C ARG A 22 -4.62 18.34 5.62
N GLU A 23 -4.29 18.97 6.74
CA GLU A 23 -3.07 18.67 7.49
C GLU A 23 -3.00 17.19 7.89
N MET A 24 -1.84 16.58 7.66
CA MET A 24 -1.59 15.21 8.09
C MET A 24 -1.23 15.19 9.57
N VAL A 25 -2.09 14.56 10.38
CA VAL A 25 -1.93 14.47 11.84
C VAL A 25 -1.28 13.16 12.30
N CYS A 26 -1.02 12.25 11.35
CA CYS A 26 -0.47 10.92 11.59
C CYS A 26 1.06 10.93 11.46
N ASN A 27 1.73 9.84 11.85
CA ASN A 27 3.19 9.68 11.69
C ASN A 27 3.62 9.37 10.23
N HIS A 28 2.79 9.68 9.23
CA HIS A 28 3.11 9.50 7.81
C HIS A 28 3.82 10.73 7.27
N GLN A 29 4.94 10.54 6.59
CA GLN A 29 5.57 11.60 5.80
C GLN A 29 5.17 11.46 4.33
N VAL A 30 4.99 12.58 3.64
CA VAL A 30 4.75 12.57 2.19
C VAL A 30 5.93 11.88 1.50
N GLY A 31 5.64 10.93 0.62
CA GLY A 31 6.63 10.13 -0.08
C GLY A 31 7.07 8.86 0.65
N ASP A 32 6.69 8.64 1.91
CA ASP A 32 6.84 7.33 2.55
C ASP A 32 6.08 6.29 1.73
N TYR A 33 6.68 5.10 1.55
CA TYR A 33 6.06 4.04 0.78
C TYR A 33 6.40 2.64 1.30
N PHE A 34 5.57 1.67 0.91
CA PHE A 34 5.93 0.25 0.99
C PHE A 34 5.70 -0.42 -0.36
N GLU A 35 6.38 -1.53 -0.58
CA GLU A 35 6.17 -2.40 -1.74
C GLU A 35 5.44 -3.66 -1.28
N LEU A 36 4.48 -4.11 -2.08
CA LEU A 36 3.72 -5.33 -1.88
C LEU A 36 3.95 -6.24 -3.08
N SER A 37 4.57 -7.39 -2.84
CA SER A 37 4.77 -8.43 -3.86
C SER A 37 4.18 -9.74 -3.38
N GLY A 38 3.10 -10.18 -4.02
CA GLY A 38 2.26 -11.26 -3.53
C GLY A 38 1.71 -10.95 -2.13
N GLU A 39 2.16 -11.71 -1.13
CA GLU A 39 1.80 -11.53 0.29
C GLU A 39 2.84 -10.74 1.10
N ASN A 40 3.98 -10.40 0.49
CA ASN A 40 5.12 -9.82 1.20
C ASN A 40 5.10 -8.30 1.13
N LEU A 41 5.16 -7.66 2.30
CA LEU A 41 5.32 -6.21 2.45
C LEU A 41 6.76 -5.87 2.81
N SER A 42 7.40 -4.98 2.05
CA SER A 42 8.75 -4.49 2.31
C SER A 42 8.79 -2.96 2.46
N LEU A 43 9.72 -2.50 3.30
CA LEU A 43 9.96 -1.08 3.58
C LEU A 43 11.40 -0.70 3.21
N PRO A 44 11.64 0.54 2.76
CA PRO A 44 12.99 1.07 2.64
C PRO A 44 13.75 1.02 3.96
N ALA A 45 15.07 0.85 3.89
CA ALA A 45 15.91 0.76 5.07
C ALA A 45 15.79 2.03 5.95
N GLY A 46 15.43 1.84 7.22
CA GLY A 46 15.27 2.93 8.19
C GLY A 46 13.92 3.65 8.14
N GLN A 47 13.03 3.30 7.22
CA GLN A 47 11.68 3.85 7.16
C GLN A 47 10.73 3.05 8.06
N THR A 48 9.79 3.74 8.69
CA THR A 48 8.64 3.10 9.36
C THR A 48 7.36 3.50 8.61
N PHE A 49 6.35 2.64 8.63
CA PHE A 49 5.07 2.91 7.98
C PHE A 49 3.93 2.56 8.93
N PRO A 50 3.03 3.50 9.27
CA PRO A 50 1.88 3.21 10.11
C PRO A 50 0.89 2.29 9.37
N ILE A 51 0.54 1.16 9.99
CA ILE A 51 -0.29 0.12 9.37
C ILE A 51 -1.80 0.35 9.52
N TYR A 52 -2.23 1.14 10.51
CA TYR A 52 -3.66 1.35 10.77
C TYR A 52 -4.46 1.96 9.60
N PRO A 53 -3.91 2.86 8.76
CA PRO A 53 -4.61 3.35 7.57
C PRO A 53 -4.85 2.29 6.50
N LEU A 54 -4.20 1.12 6.56
CA LEU A 54 -4.43 0.02 5.63
C LEU A 54 -5.70 -0.76 5.96
N ALA A 55 -6.26 -0.59 7.17
CA ALA A 55 -7.46 -1.28 7.63
C ALA A 55 -8.77 -0.59 7.21
N ALA A 56 -8.72 0.32 6.24
CA ALA A 56 -9.88 1.09 5.77
C ALA A 56 -10.87 0.25 4.94
#